data_AF-A0A0J6J5P8-F1
#
_entry.id   AF-A0A0J6J5P8-F1
#
_cell.length_a   1.000
_cell.length_b   1.000
_cell.length_c   1.000
_cell.angle_alpha   90.00
_cell.angle_beta   90.00
_cell.angle_gamma   90.00
#
_symmetry.space_group_name_H-M   'P 1'
#
loop_
_entity.id
_entity.type
_entity.pdbx_description
1 polymer ?
#
loop_
_entity_poly.entity_id
_entity_poly.type
_entity_poly.pdbx_seq_one_letter_code
_entity_poly.pdbx_strand_id
1 'polypeptide(L)'
;MNILNDAPTDPRVSGLLYERVRVFLNKKLEPFALNSADVYINTVDDPINQRLVSSQSLYEEAIDSLERGSEPTYVQGITYVFSLPWTFEQAYSLRKPSLDDVEKIMRSLLDEAKHQWRV
;
A
#
# COMPACT_ATOMS: atom_id res chain seq x y z
N MET A 1 16.92 -7.24 30.13
CA MET A 1 17.65 -6.15 29.46
C MET A 1 16.97 -5.91 28.12
N ASN A 2 16.08 -4.92 28.08
CA ASN A 2 15.44 -4.45 26.84
C ASN A 2 16.35 -3.38 26.25
N ILE A 3 17.00 -3.69 25.12
CA ILE A 3 17.60 -2.69 24.25
C ILE A 3 17.16 -3.05 22.82
N LEU A 4 15.88 -2.88 22.54
CA LEU A 4 15.39 -2.84 21.17
C LEU A 4 15.32 -1.35 20.78
N ASN A 5 16.47 -0.86 20.33
CA ASN A 5 16.63 0.06 19.20
C ASN A 5 15.75 1.32 19.17
N ASP A 6 16.07 2.29 20.02
CA ASP A 6 15.89 3.73 19.73
C ASP A 6 17.11 4.27 18.93
N ALA A 7 17.43 3.64 17.80
CA ALA A 7 18.36 4.26 16.85
C ALA A 7 17.55 5.20 15.97
N PRO A 8 17.91 6.49 15.82
CA PRO A 8 17.30 7.31 14.79
C PRO A 8 17.63 6.65 13.45
N THR A 9 16.61 6.10 12.79
CA THR A 9 16.74 5.47 11.47
C THR A 9 17.50 6.45 10.58
N ASP A 10 18.71 6.06 10.13
CA ASP A 10 19.53 6.92 9.29
C ASP A 10 18.67 7.39 8.11
N PRO A 11 18.46 8.71 7.91
CA PRO A 11 17.59 9.23 6.86
C PRO A 11 17.98 8.70 5.46
N ARG A 12 19.24 8.33 5.26
CA ARG A 12 19.74 7.73 4.02
C ARG A 12 19.27 6.29 3.85
N VAL A 13 19.20 5.51 4.93
CA VAL A 13 18.69 4.13 4.93
C VAL A 13 17.18 4.14 4.66
N SER A 14 16.44 5.04 5.32
CA SER A 14 15.01 5.22 5.04
C SER A 14 14.77 5.67 3.59
N GLY A 15 15.55 6.64 3.09
CA GLY A 15 15.47 7.10 1.70
C GLY A 15 15.69 5.99 0.66
N LEU A 16 16.64 5.08 0.92
CA LEU A 16 16.88 3.91 0.07
C LEU A 16 15.75 2.89 0.13
N LEU A 17 15.14 2.67 1.31
CA LEU A 17 13.98 1.79 1.45
C LEU A 17 12.78 2.35 0.68
N TYR A 18 12.49 3.63 0.85
CA TYR A 18 11.41 4.34 0.15
C TYR A 18 11.53 4.21 -1.37
N GLU A 19 12.71 4.42 -1.93
CA GLU A 19 12.92 4.26 -3.37
C GLU A 19 12.81 2.79 -3.82
N ARG A 20 13.30 1.83 -3.04
CA ARG A 20 13.13 0.39 -3.35
C ARG A 20 11.66 -0.01 -3.40
N VAL A 21 10.87 0.46 -2.45
CA VAL A 21 9.42 0.23 -2.41
C VAL A 21 8.76 0.82 -3.65
N ARG A 22 9.05 2.08 -3.97
CA ARG A 22 8.50 2.73 -5.17
C ARG A 22 8.84 1.97 -6.45
N VAL A 23 10.11 1.58 -6.64
CA VAL A 23 10.56 0.82 -7.81
C VAL A 23 9.87 -0.54 -7.88
N PHE A 24 9.77 -1.25 -6.76
CA PHE A 24 9.10 -2.53 -6.68
C PHE A 24 7.62 -2.43 -7.08
N LEU A 25 6.89 -1.49 -6.48
CA LEU A 25 5.47 -1.31 -6.74
C LEU A 25 5.21 -0.92 -8.20
N ASN A 26 5.97 0.03 -8.74
CA ASN A 26 5.81 0.44 -10.14
C ASN A 26 6.04 -0.73 -11.09
N LYS A 27 7.05 -1.56 -10.85
CA LYS A 27 7.27 -2.79 -11.63
C LYS A 27 6.10 -3.77 -11.54
N LYS A 28 5.45 -3.89 -10.38
CA LYS A 28 4.25 -4.74 -10.22
C LYS A 28 3.01 -4.14 -10.90
N LEU A 29 2.97 -2.82 -11.06
CA LEU A 29 1.86 -2.10 -11.68
C LEU A 29 2.01 -1.88 -13.18
N GLU A 30 3.20 -2.08 -13.76
CA GLU A 30 3.46 -2.02 -15.20
C GLU A 30 2.42 -2.78 -16.06
N PRO A 31 1.99 -4.02 -15.72
CA PRO A 31 0.99 -4.75 -16.48
C PRO A 31 -0.39 -4.06 -16.54
N PHE A 32 -0.66 -3.15 -15.60
CA PHE A 32 -1.89 -2.37 -15.53
C PHE A 32 -1.74 -0.96 -16.12
N ALA A 33 -0.54 -0.58 -16.60
CA ALA A 33 -0.20 0.77 -17.04
C ALA A 33 -0.46 1.84 -15.96
N LEU A 34 -0.18 1.52 -14.69
CA LEU A 34 -0.39 2.38 -13.52
C LEU A 34 0.92 2.68 -12.79
N ASN A 35 0.90 3.73 -11.96
CA ASN A 35 1.97 4.07 -11.02
C ASN A 35 1.48 3.93 -9.57
N SER A 36 2.36 3.58 -8.63
CA SER A 36 2.02 3.45 -7.21
C SER A 36 1.54 4.75 -6.55
N ALA A 37 1.86 5.90 -7.14
CA ALA A 37 1.37 7.21 -6.69
C ALA A 37 -0.07 7.52 -7.18
N ASP A 38 -0.56 6.80 -8.19
CA ASP A 38 -1.86 7.01 -8.81
C ASP A 38 -2.87 5.91 -8.46
N VAL A 39 -2.52 5.07 -7.48
CA VAL A 39 -3.38 3.99 -6.98
C VAL A 39 -3.65 4.26 -5.51
N TYR A 40 -4.94 4.38 -5.18
CA TYR A 40 -5.42 4.70 -3.84
C TYR A 40 -6.35 3.60 -3.34
N ILE A 41 -6.26 3.29 -2.06
CA ILE A 41 -7.18 2.42 -1.34
C ILE A 41 -8.06 3.33 -0.50
N ASN A 42 -9.32 3.48 -0.93
CA ASN A 42 -10.29 4.33 -0.23
C ASN A 42 -11.30 3.45 0.50
N THR A 43 -11.61 3.84 1.72
CA THR A 43 -12.55 3.13 2.60
C THR A 43 -13.61 4.09 3.10
N VAL A 44 -14.86 3.62 3.06
CA VAL A 44 -16.01 4.29 3.67
C VAL A 44 -16.41 3.63 4.98
N ASP A 45 -17.17 4.33 5.83
CA ASP A 45 -17.66 3.79 7.09
C ASP A 45 -18.71 2.68 6.92
N ASP A 46 -19.63 2.85 5.97
CA ASP A 46 -20.64 1.85 5.66
C ASP A 46 -21.10 1.89 4.18
N PRO A 47 -21.68 0.80 3.65
CA PRO A 47 -22.07 0.71 2.24
C PRO A 47 -23.22 1.66 1.82
N ILE A 48 -24.00 2.17 2.79
CA ILE A 48 -25.21 2.96 2.54
C ILE A 48 -24.88 4.45 2.53
N ASN A 49 -24.24 4.96 3.59
CA ASN A 49 -23.89 6.37 3.73
C ASN A 49 -22.62 6.73 2.95
N GLN A 50 -21.73 5.75 2.75
CA GLN A 50 -20.50 5.88 1.96
C GLN A 50 -19.64 7.09 2.35
N ARG A 51 -19.60 7.43 3.64
CA ARG A 51 -18.74 8.52 4.10
C ARG A 51 -17.31 8.03 4.15
N LEU A 52 -16.42 8.68 3.41
CA LEU A 52 -14.99 8.38 3.40
C LEU A 52 -14.39 8.54 4.79
N VAL A 53 -13.69 7.49 5.24
CA VAL A 53 -12.98 7.46 6.52
C VAL A 53 -11.48 7.25 6.36
N SER A 54 -11.04 6.68 5.23
CA SER A 54 -9.63 6.50 4.92
C SER A 54 -9.40 6.60 3.41
N SER A 55 -8.22 7.11 3.03
CA SER A 55 -7.73 7.19 1.67
C SER A 55 -6.21 7.15 1.74
N GLN A 56 -5.61 6.07 1.27
CA GLN A 56 -4.17 5.85 1.35
C GLN A 56 -3.63 5.44 -0.02
N SER A 57 -2.52 6.01 -0.46
CA SER A 57 -1.87 5.54 -1.69
C SER A 57 -1.31 4.13 -1.50
N LEU A 58 -1.19 3.38 -2.59
CA LEU A 58 -0.56 2.05 -2.57
C LEU A 58 0.87 2.12 -2.04
N TYR A 59 1.55 3.23 -2.33
CA TYR A 59 2.89 3.50 -1.81
C TYR A 59 2.90 3.65 -0.28
N GLU A 60 2.02 4.45 0.30
CA GLU A 60 1.92 4.59 1.76
C GLU A 60 1.55 3.27 2.42
N GLU A 61 0.58 2.53 1.86
CA GLU A 61 0.18 1.22 2.40
C GLU A 61 1.34 0.21 2.41
N ALA A 62 2.19 0.25 1.38
CA ALA A 62 3.37 -0.59 1.30
C ALA A 62 4.39 -0.29 2.40
N ILE A 63 4.60 1.00 2.70
CA ILE A 63 5.46 1.41 3.81
C ILE A 63 4.88 0.93 5.13
N ASP A 64 3.61 1.20 5.38
CA ASP A 64 2.96 0.79 6.63
C ASP A 64 2.96 -0.73 6.79
N SER A 65 2.78 -1.48 5.70
CA SER A 65 2.84 -2.95 5.71
C SER A 65 4.23 -3.47 6.08
N LEU A 66 5.29 -2.83 5.58
CA LEU A 66 6.66 -3.15 5.96
C LEU A 66 6.93 -2.84 7.43
N GLU A 67 6.47 -1.69 7.93
CA GLU A 67 6.59 -1.31 9.34
C GLU A 67 5.83 -2.25 10.27
N ARG A 68 4.63 -2.69 9.87
CA ARG A 68 3.84 -3.69 10.59
C ARG A 68 4.40 -5.11 10.45
N GLY A 69 5.12 -5.40 9.37
CA GLY A 69 5.59 -6.74 9.02
C GLY A 69 4.47 -7.69 8.54
N SER A 70 3.32 -7.15 8.10
CA SER A 70 2.16 -7.93 7.67
C SER A 70 1.37 -7.25 6.56
N GLU A 71 0.65 -8.05 5.78
CA GLU A 71 -0.28 -7.56 4.74
C GLU A 71 -1.44 -6.77 5.37
N PRO A 72 -2.01 -5.81 4.64
CA PRO A 72 -3.27 -5.18 5.03
C PRO A 72 -4.43 -6.18 4.88
N THR A 73 -5.48 -5.98 5.67
CA THR A 73 -6.74 -6.74 5.54
C THR A 73 -7.86 -5.76 5.22
N TYR A 74 -8.52 -5.96 4.09
CA TYR A 74 -9.57 -5.07 3.63
C TYR A 74 -10.97 -5.65 3.83
N VAL A 75 -11.92 -4.79 4.15
CA VAL A 75 -13.33 -5.17 4.25
C VAL A 75 -14.00 -4.94 2.90
N GLN A 76 -14.37 -6.03 2.22
CA GLN A 76 -15.10 -5.96 0.96
C GLN A 76 -16.46 -5.28 1.17
N GLY A 77 -16.89 -4.49 0.19
CA GLY A 77 -18.14 -3.74 0.25
C GLY A 77 -17.99 -2.31 0.76
N ILE A 78 -16.88 -1.99 1.43
CA ILE A 78 -16.59 -0.63 1.94
C ILE A 78 -15.19 -0.13 1.59
N THR A 79 -14.27 -1.02 1.21
CA THR A 79 -12.94 -0.66 0.71
C THR A 79 -12.82 -1.03 -0.76
N TYR A 80 -12.25 -0.14 -1.57
CA TYR A 80 -11.97 -0.39 -3.00
C TYR A 80 -10.71 0.35 -3.45
N VAL A 81 -10.23 -0.02 -4.65
CA VAL A 81 -9.08 0.62 -5.30
C VAL A 81 -9.57 1.71 -6.25
N PHE A 82 -8.89 2.86 -6.25
CA PHE A 82 -9.24 4.05 -7.02
C PHE A 82 -8.01 4.67 -7.69
N SER A 83 -8.25 5.46 -8.73
CA SER A 83 -7.22 6.29 -9.37
C SER A 83 -7.06 7.67 -8.71
N LEU A 84 -7.94 8.03 -7.78
CA LEU A 84 -7.92 9.29 -7.05
C LEU A 84 -8.07 9.08 -5.54
N PRO A 85 -7.43 9.91 -4.70
CA PRO A 85 -7.66 9.90 -3.27
C PRO A 85 -9.03 10.49 -2.93
N TRP A 86 -9.52 10.17 -1.73
CA TRP A 86 -10.70 10.79 -1.12
C TRP A 86 -11.94 10.83 -2.04
N THR A 87 -12.16 9.76 -2.80
CA THR A 87 -13.39 9.56 -3.58
C THR A 87 -13.91 8.15 -3.41
N PHE A 88 -15.23 7.99 -3.52
CA PHE A 88 -15.88 6.69 -3.60
C PHE A 88 -16.76 6.58 -4.85
N GLU A 89 -16.53 7.44 -5.84
CA GLU A 89 -17.26 7.44 -7.09
C GLU A 89 -16.79 6.30 -7.99
N GLN A 90 -17.73 5.51 -8.49
CA GLN A 90 -17.42 4.34 -9.33
C GLN A 90 -16.65 4.70 -10.61
N ALA A 91 -16.78 5.93 -11.11
CA ALA A 91 -16.05 6.41 -12.29
C ALA A 91 -14.52 6.41 -12.10
N TYR A 92 -14.06 6.54 -10.85
CA TYR A 92 -12.63 6.51 -10.50
C TYR A 92 -12.21 5.16 -9.90
N SER A 93 -13.14 4.21 -9.75
CA SER A 93 -12.83 2.90 -9.19
C SER A 93 -12.08 2.06 -10.22
N LEU A 94 -10.97 1.49 -9.78
CA LEU A 94 -10.14 0.59 -10.57
C LEU A 94 -10.63 -0.85 -10.40
N ARG A 95 -10.90 -1.52 -11.53
CA ARG A 95 -11.15 -2.98 -11.53
C ARG A 95 -9.86 -3.78 -11.36
N LYS A 96 -8.74 -3.21 -11.82
CA LYS A 96 -7.40 -3.79 -11.75
C LYS A 96 -6.39 -2.67 -11.44
N PRO A 97 -5.49 -2.85 -10.44
CA PRO A 97 -5.47 -3.96 -9.49
C PRO A 97 -6.74 -4.00 -8.62
N SER A 98 -7.25 -5.20 -8.32
CA SER A 98 -8.29 -5.39 -7.30
C SER A 98 -7.66 -5.40 -5.89
N LEU A 99 -8.47 -5.41 -4.83
CA LEU A 99 -7.95 -5.56 -3.46
C LEU A 99 -7.13 -6.85 -3.28
N ASP A 100 -7.55 -7.97 -3.88
CA ASP A 100 -6.80 -9.23 -3.86
C ASP A 100 -5.46 -9.10 -4.62
N ASP A 101 -5.41 -8.35 -5.72
CA ASP A 101 -4.14 -8.05 -6.38
C ASP A 101 -3.25 -7.17 -5.49
N VAL A 102 -3.83 -6.19 -4.77
CA VAL A 102 -3.10 -5.34 -3.81
C VAL A 102 -2.52 -6.19 -2.67
N GLU A 103 -3.31 -7.06 -2.04
CA GLU A 103 -2.85 -7.98 -0.98
C GLU A 103 -1.69 -8.85 -1.48
N LYS A 104 -1.79 -9.41 -2.69
CA LYS A 104 -0.71 -10.19 -3.31
C LYS A 104 0.56 -9.37 -3.59
N ILE A 105 0.40 -8.11 -3.99
CA ILE A 105 1.53 -7.18 -4.16
C ILE A 105 2.19 -6.92 -2.80
N MET A 106 1.42 -6.69 -1.74
CA MET A 106 1.94 -6.48 -0.38
C MET A 106 2.65 -7.72 0.16
N ARG A 107 2.09 -8.92 -0.02
CA ARG A 107 2.76 -10.18 0.31
C ARG A 107 4.12 -10.29 -0.38
N SER A 108 4.14 -10.05 -1.68
CA SER A 108 5.36 -10.11 -2.49
C SER A 108 6.40 -9.07 -2.03
N LEU A 109 5.95 -7.90 -1.58
CA LEU A 109 6.82 -6.86 -1.04
C LEU A 109 7.46 -7.30 0.28
N LEU A 110 6.67 -7.86 1.20
CA LEU A 110 7.18 -8.36 2.49
C LEU A 110 8.18 -9.49 2.29
N ASP A 111 7.90 -10.41 1.38
CA ASP A 111 8.81 -11.49 1.01
C ASP A 111 10.11 -10.94 0.39
N GLU A 112 10.01 -9.99 -0.55
CA GLU A 112 11.18 -9.33 -1.16
C GLU A 112 12.02 -8.60 -0.11
N ALA A 113 11.40 -7.84 0.79
CA ALA A 113 12.07 -7.11 1.85
C ALA A 113 12.85 -8.05 2.77
N LYS A 114 12.20 -9.13 3.21
CA LYS A 114 12.78 -10.16 4.08
C LYS A 114 13.95 -10.91 3.42
N HIS A 115 13.83 -11.26 2.14
CA HIS A 115 14.79 -12.16 1.48
C HIS A 115 15.89 -11.44 0.70
N GLN A 116 15.56 -10.34 0.03
CA GLN A 116 16.49 -9.61 -0.86
C GLN A 116 17.09 -8.39 -0.18
N TRP A 117 16.27 -7.66 0.58
CA TRP A 117 16.73 -6.41 1.21
C TRP A 117 17.30 -6.63 2.61
N ARG A 118 16.96 -7.78 3.24
CA ARG A 118 17.38 -8.18 4.60
C ARG A 118 17.05 -7.11 5.65
N VAL A 119 15.94 -6.42 5.44
CA VAL A 119 15.32 -5.51 6.42
C VAL A 119 14.22 -6.23 7.17
#